data_AF-A0A7C5KHH5-F1
#
_entry.id   AF-A0A7C5KHH5-F1
#
_cell.length_a   1.000
_cell.length_b   1.000
_cell.length_c   1.000
_cell.angle_alpha   90.00
_cell.angle_beta   90.00
_cell.angle_gamma   90.00
#
_symmetry.space_group_name_H-M   'P 1'
#
loop_
_entity.id
_entity.type
_entity.pdbx_description
1 polymer ?
#
loop_
_entity_poly.entity_id
_entity_poly.type
_entity_poly.pdbx_seq_one_letter_code
_entity_poly.pdbx_strand_id
1 'polypeptide(L)'
;MIVQIPVQEDHIVAFRVSGKLTHQDYQEFLPKLEKLIREDRKLSVLFELHDFKGWDLEAALDDFRFLESHPDAFERIAIVGKSRLARWMTAMAAPFTGAEVKFFEEDELGQAWDWLREPQRRAEAAREPASPYRHILVGVEFTPEGRRIVQRALDIRRRYEGARLHLVHAVDYPVYVDEAYDPVIPMEIQDELTTAARRHMDDLLRELKDEQVQGDVLPGVPRGVILSQAEALDADLIVLGKHSHGPLGRLLGSTATGVINHARCEVLTVPLTEAS
;
A
#
# COMPACT_ATOMS: atom_id res chain seq x y z
N MET A 1 -8.20 31.99 8.42
CA MET A 1 -6.78 31.56 8.47
C MET A 1 -6.64 30.19 7.81
N ILE A 2 -5.63 30.07 6.94
CA ILE A 2 -5.26 28.83 6.25
C ILE A 2 -3.84 28.43 6.66
N VAL A 3 -3.66 27.22 7.19
CA VAL A 3 -2.36 26.71 7.66
C VAL A 3 -2.07 25.38 6.95
N GLN A 4 -0.87 25.26 6.37
CA GLN A 4 -0.45 23.99 5.77
C GLN A 4 -0.13 22.95 6.84
N ILE A 5 -0.66 21.75 6.66
CA ILE A 5 -0.36 20.57 7.47
C ILE A 5 0.80 19.84 6.78
N PRO A 6 1.90 19.50 7.49
CA PRO A 6 2.96 18.69 6.92
C PRO A 6 2.47 17.30 6.52
N VAL A 7 2.81 16.88 5.30
CA VAL A 7 2.47 15.57 4.72
C VAL A 7 3.74 14.94 4.15
N GLN A 8 3.90 13.62 4.25
CA GLN A 8 5.08 12.92 3.74
C GLN A 8 4.95 12.61 2.24
N GLU A 9 3.72 12.36 1.80
CA GLU A 9 3.35 12.08 0.42
C GLU A 9 3.52 13.33 -0.45
N ASP A 10 4.35 13.20 -1.47
CA ASP A 10 4.74 14.29 -2.37
C ASP A 10 3.62 14.76 -3.31
N HIS A 11 2.56 13.97 -3.46
CA HIS A 11 1.39 14.21 -4.30
C HIS A 11 0.15 14.64 -3.50
N ILE A 12 0.24 14.70 -2.17
CA ILE A 12 -0.84 15.19 -1.31
C ILE A 12 -0.40 16.46 -0.61
N VAL A 13 -1.27 17.46 -0.62
CA VAL A 13 -1.08 18.70 0.14
C VAL A 13 -2.31 18.90 1.04
N ALA A 14 -2.07 19.25 2.31
CA ALA A 14 -3.13 19.36 3.30
C ALA A 14 -3.12 20.72 3.98
N PHE A 15 -4.30 21.26 4.23
CA PHE A 15 -4.49 22.56 4.85
C PHE A 15 -5.57 22.48 5.92
N ARG A 16 -5.30 23.10 7.07
CA ARG A 16 -6.31 23.41 8.09
C ARG A 16 -6.84 24.82 7.85
N VAL A 17 -8.15 24.96 7.85
CA VAL A 17 -8.87 26.21 7.61
C VAL A 17 -9.74 26.51 8.82
N SER A 18 -9.64 27.73 9.35
CA SER A 18 -10.41 28.15 10.51
C SER A 18 -10.88 29.61 10.44
N GLY A 19 -11.95 29.90 11.17
CA GLY A 19 -12.56 31.23 11.23
C GLY A 19 -13.30 31.62 9.95
N LYS A 20 -13.42 32.92 9.70
CA LYS A 20 -13.98 33.46 8.46
C LYS A 20 -12.86 33.72 7.47
N LEU A 21 -12.96 33.20 6.24
CA LEU A 21 -11.99 33.48 5.19
C LEU A 21 -12.26 34.83 4.55
N THR A 22 -11.21 35.63 4.42
CA THR A 22 -11.22 36.96 3.83
C THR A 22 -10.48 36.97 2.50
N HIS A 23 -10.64 38.04 1.70
CA HIS A 23 -9.90 38.20 0.45
C HIS A 23 -8.37 38.12 0.65
N GLN A 24 -7.85 38.63 1.76
CA GLN A 24 -6.43 38.57 2.09
C GLN A 24 -5.94 37.12 2.29
N ASP A 25 -6.74 36.26 2.94
CA ASP A 25 -6.37 34.84 3.12
C ASP A 25 -6.13 34.15 1.77
N TYR A 26 -6.93 34.49 0.74
CA TYR A 26 -6.78 33.92 -0.61
C TYR A 26 -5.55 34.47 -1.35
N GLN A 27 -5.29 35.79 -1.28
CA GLN A 27 -4.10 36.39 -1.89
C GLN A 27 -2.79 35.80 -1.36
N GLU A 28 -2.76 35.40 -0.08
CA GLU A 28 -1.60 34.75 0.52
C GLU A 28 -1.50 33.25 0.24
N PHE A 29 -2.65 32.60 0.01
CA PHE A 29 -2.75 31.15 -0.16
C PHE A 29 -2.52 30.69 -1.60
N LEU A 30 -3.17 31.33 -2.59
CA LEU A 30 -3.15 30.86 -3.98
C LEU A 30 -1.73 30.76 -4.57
N PRO A 31 -0.82 31.74 -4.40
CA PRO A 31 0.53 31.63 -4.93
C PRO A 31 1.36 30.51 -4.27
N LYS A 32 1.01 30.09 -3.05
CA LYS A 32 1.67 28.96 -2.39
C LYS A 32 1.17 27.64 -2.95
N LEU A 33 -0.13 27.53 -3.21
CA LEU A 33 -0.72 26.37 -3.85
C LEU A 33 -0.19 26.18 -5.27
N GLU A 34 -0.07 27.25 -6.05
CA GLU A 34 0.49 27.23 -7.41
C GLU A 34 1.90 26.64 -7.48
N LYS A 35 2.78 27.02 -6.55
CA LYS A 35 4.16 26.51 -6.50
C LYS A 35 4.26 25.01 -6.26
N LEU A 36 3.18 24.38 -5.79
CA LEU A 36 3.12 22.94 -5.53
C LEU A 36 2.70 22.17 -6.78
N ILE A 37 2.02 22.83 -7.73
CA ILE A 37 1.57 22.22 -8.99
C ILE A 37 2.78 21.92 -9.87
N ARG A 38 2.81 20.71 -10.46
CA ARG A 38 3.85 20.26 -11.40
C ARG A 38 3.20 19.74 -12.67
N GLU A 39 3.85 19.93 -13.81
CA GLU A 39 3.32 19.53 -15.12
C GLU A 39 3.19 18.01 -15.29
N ASP A 40 4.02 17.23 -14.59
CA ASP A 40 4.12 15.78 -14.73
C ASP A 40 3.18 15.01 -13.80
N ARG A 41 2.42 15.70 -12.93
CA ARG A 41 1.64 15.03 -11.89
C ARG A 41 0.49 15.88 -11.35
N LYS A 42 -0.67 15.23 -11.19
CA LYS A 42 -1.84 15.80 -10.53
C LYS A 42 -1.70 15.76 -8.99
N LEU A 43 -2.25 16.76 -8.31
CA LEU A 43 -2.25 16.87 -6.85
C LEU A 43 -3.58 16.43 -6.24
N SER A 44 -3.47 15.78 -5.09
CA SER A 44 -4.58 15.54 -4.17
C SER A 44 -4.53 16.57 -3.04
N VAL A 45 -5.66 17.19 -2.70
CA VAL A 45 -5.72 18.28 -1.71
C VAL A 45 -6.68 17.93 -0.58
N LEU A 46 -6.25 18.12 0.68
CA LEU A 46 -7.11 18.03 1.85
C LEU A 46 -7.36 19.43 2.44
N PHE A 47 -8.62 19.76 2.70
CA PHE A 47 -9.03 20.91 3.50
C PHE A 47 -9.75 20.43 4.77
N GLU A 48 -9.09 20.59 5.92
CA GLU A 48 -9.66 20.33 7.25
C GLU A 48 -10.28 21.63 7.79
N LEU A 49 -11.61 21.70 7.85
CA LEU A 49 -12.36 22.86 8.33
C LEU A 49 -12.61 22.74 9.83
N HIS A 50 -11.95 23.59 10.61
CA HIS A 50 -12.08 23.63 12.07
C HIS A 50 -12.57 25.00 12.55
N ASP A 51 -13.69 25.04 13.27
CA ASP A 51 -14.37 26.30 13.67
C ASP A 51 -14.55 27.28 12.48
N PHE A 52 -14.92 26.74 11.33
CA PHE A 52 -15.10 27.50 10.09
C PHE A 52 -16.42 28.29 10.12
N LYS A 53 -16.34 29.59 9.83
CA LYS A 53 -17.45 30.56 9.99
C LYS A 53 -17.93 31.16 8.66
N GLY A 54 -17.47 30.61 7.54
CA GLY A 54 -17.81 31.08 6.18
C GLY A 54 -16.72 31.94 5.54
N TRP A 55 -17.06 32.61 4.44
CA TRP A 55 -16.17 33.48 3.68
C TRP A 55 -16.88 34.80 3.33
N ASP A 56 -16.11 35.87 3.11
CA ASP A 56 -16.58 37.02 2.32
C ASP A 56 -16.08 36.88 0.88
N LEU A 57 -17.02 36.84 -0.05
CA LEU A 57 -16.77 36.50 -1.45
C LEU A 57 -17.47 37.49 -2.38
N GLU A 58 -17.22 38.78 -2.17
CA GLU A 58 -17.46 39.78 -3.21
C GLU A 58 -16.11 40.20 -3.77
N ALA A 59 -15.99 40.19 -5.11
CA ALA A 59 -14.80 40.38 -5.95
C ALA A 59 -13.81 39.19 -6.11
N ALA A 60 -13.72 38.22 -5.19
CA ALA A 60 -12.71 37.14 -5.32
C ALA A 60 -13.05 36.07 -6.38
N LEU A 61 -14.34 35.78 -6.63
CA LEU A 61 -14.77 34.81 -7.66
C LEU A 61 -14.43 35.23 -9.10
N ASP A 62 -14.32 36.54 -9.36
CA ASP A 62 -13.95 37.04 -10.69
C ASP A 62 -12.45 36.81 -11.00
N ASP A 63 -11.60 36.72 -9.97
CA ASP A 63 -10.18 36.35 -10.08
C ASP A 63 -9.94 34.83 -10.05
N PHE A 64 -10.93 34.02 -9.64
CA PHE A 64 -10.87 32.54 -9.68
C PHE A 64 -10.82 31.98 -11.12
N ARG A 65 -10.94 32.83 -12.15
CA ARG A 65 -10.50 32.56 -13.53
C ARG A 65 -9.03 32.12 -13.62
N PHE A 66 -8.25 32.26 -12.55
CA PHE A 66 -6.90 31.70 -12.49
C PHE A 66 -6.85 30.16 -12.44
N LEU A 67 -7.82 29.46 -11.80
CA LEU A 67 -7.90 27.98 -11.86
C LEU A 67 -8.24 27.46 -13.28
N GLU A 68 -8.71 28.34 -14.16
CA GLU A 68 -8.92 28.11 -15.59
C GLU A 68 -7.59 27.85 -16.34
N SER A 69 -6.44 28.25 -15.77
CA SER A 69 -5.10 28.05 -16.37
C SER A 69 -4.51 26.65 -16.13
N HIS A 70 -5.01 25.92 -15.14
CA HIS A 70 -4.54 24.57 -14.80
C HIS A 70 -5.71 23.63 -14.45
N PRO A 71 -6.68 23.42 -15.37
CA PRO A 71 -7.88 22.63 -15.11
C PRO A 71 -7.58 21.16 -14.79
N ASP A 72 -6.38 20.69 -15.12
CA ASP A 72 -5.92 19.32 -14.90
C ASP A 72 -4.93 19.16 -13.73
N ALA A 73 -4.60 20.23 -13.00
CA ALA A 73 -3.60 20.16 -11.93
C ALA A 73 -4.03 19.33 -10.71
N PHE A 74 -5.34 19.15 -10.51
CA PHE A 74 -5.87 18.49 -9.34
C PHE A 74 -6.58 17.20 -9.73
N GLU A 75 -6.32 16.15 -8.96
CA GLU A 75 -6.97 14.85 -9.13
C GLU A 75 -8.14 14.69 -8.16
N ARG A 76 -7.90 15.00 -6.87
CA ARG A 76 -8.90 14.90 -5.81
C ARG A 76 -8.82 16.05 -4.82
N ILE A 77 -9.97 16.51 -4.36
CA ILE A 77 -10.08 17.49 -3.30
C ILE A 77 -11.02 16.95 -2.22
N ALA A 78 -10.49 16.68 -1.03
CA ALA A 78 -11.27 16.27 0.13
C ALA A 78 -11.50 17.45 1.06
N ILE A 79 -12.73 17.64 1.50
CA ILE A 79 -13.12 18.67 2.46
C ILE A 79 -13.68 17.97 3.70
N VAL A 80 -13.07 18.18 4.87
CA VAL A 80 -13.44 17.53 6.13
C VAL A 80 -13.97 18.60 7.10
N GLY A 81 -15.16 18.44 7.68
CA GLY A 81 -15.67 19.41 8.66
C GLY A 81 -17.11 19.15 9.12
N LYS A 82 -17.72 20.14 9.81
CA LYS A 82 -19.11 20.07 10.30
C LYS A 82 -20.06 20.91 9.44
N SER A 83 -21.04 20.29 8.78
CA SER A 83 -22.28 20.90 8.23
C SER A 83 -22.27 21.54 6.80
N ARG A 84 -23.52 21.71 6.30
CA ARG A 84 -24.08 22.02 4.95
C ARG A 84 -23.36 23.07 4.09
N LEU A 85 -22.59 23.98 4.70
CA LEU A 85 -21.83 25.02 4.00
C LEU A 85 -20.62 24.41 3.26
N ALA A 86 -20.01 23.36 3.81
CA ALA A 86 -18.95 22.59 3.15
C ALA A 86 -19.47 21.78 1.95
N ARG A 87 -20.73 21.31 2.00
CA ARG A 87 -21.40 20.69 0.85
C ARG A 87 -21.65 21.68 -0.30
N TRP A 88 -21.83 22.96 0.02
CA TRP A 88 -21.92 24.05 -0.95
C TRP A 88 -20.54 24.38 -1.57
N MET A 89 -19.43 24.24 -0.82
CA MET A 89 -18.06 24.32 -1.38
C MET A 89 -17.80 23.27 -2.46
N THR A 90 -18.23 22.02 -2.24
CA THR A 90 -18.11 20.95 -3.24
C THR A 90 -18.82 21.32 -4.55
N ALA A 91 -20.01 21.95 -4.46
CA ALA A 91 -20.80 22.35 -5.62
C ALA A 91 -20.18 23.55 -6.40
N MET A 92 -19.45 24.43 -5.72
CA MET A 92 -18.80 25.60 -6.34
C MET A 92 -17.41 25.30 -6.92
N ALA A 93 -16.67 24.34 -6.37
CA ALA A 93 -15.35 23.95 -6.87
C ALA A 93 -15.41 22.97 -8.06
N ALA A 94 -16.52 22.24 -8.20
CA ALA A 94 -16.73 21.21 -9.22
C ALA A 94 -16.63 21.70 -10.69
N PRO A 95 -17.10 22.91 -11.08
CA PRO A 95 -17.04 23.33 -12.48
C PRO A 95 -15.65 23.75 -12.97
N PHE A 96 -14.66 23.95 -12.08
CA PHE A 96 -13.43 24.69 -12.42
C PHE A 96 -12.13 23.94 -12.15
N THR A 97 -12.16 22.74 -11.56
CA THR A 97 -10.93 22.08 -11.05
C THR A 97 -10.55 20.79 -11.79
N GLY A 98 -11.42 20.26 -12.66
CA GLY A 98 -11.23 18.94 -13.29
C GLY A 98 -11.10 17.77 -12.31
N ALA A 99 -11.17 18.05 -11.01
CA ALA A 99 -10.90 17.14 -9.91
C ALA A 99 -12.18 16.52 -9.39
N GLU A 100 -12.08 15.29 -8.87
CA GLU A 100 -13.14 14.75 -8.05
C GLU A 100 -13.13 15.50 -6.70
N VAL A 101 -14.26 16.03 -6.28
CA VAL A 101 -14.39 16.74 -4.99
C VAL A 101 -15.34 15.98 -4.09
N LYS A 102 -14.93 15.70 -2.85
CA LYS A 102 -15.74 14.97 -1.88
C LYS A 102 -15.70 15.62 -0.50
N PHE A 103 -16.87 15.68 0.13
CA PHE A 103 -17.01 16.09 1.52
C PHE A 103 -17.04 14.87 2.44
N PHE A 104 -16.45 15.03 3.63
CA PHE A 104 -16.36 14.05 4.70
C PHE A 104 -16.72 14.76 6.01
N GLU A 105 -17.44 14.08 6.89
CA GLU A 105 -17.67 14.58 8.25
C GLU A 105 -16.35 14.54 9.06
N GLU A 106 -16.27 15.31 10.15
CA GLU A 106 -15.03 15.46 10.94
C GLU A 106 -14.48 14.12 11.47
N ASP A 107 -15.37 13.19 11.84
CA ASP A 107 -15.03 11.83 12.28
C ASP A 107 -14.61 10.89 11.14
N GLU A 108 -14.78 11.32 9.88
CA GLU A 108 -14.39 10.59 8.68
C GLU A 108 -13.02 11.02 8.12
N LEU A 109 -12.24 11.81 8.86
CA LEU A 109 -10.91 12.28 8.42
C LEU A 109 -10.02 11.14 7.89
N GLY A 110 -10.05 9.96 8.54
CA GLY A 110 -9.32 8.79 8.06
C GLY A 110 -9.78 8.29 6.68
N GLN A 111 -11.09 8.32 6.41
CA GLN A 111 -11.65 7.94 5.12
C GLN A 111 -11.27 8.96 4.02
N ALA A 112 -11.22 10.24 4.37
CA ALA A 112 -10.77 11.30 3.46
C ALA A 112 -9.33 11.06 2.99
N TRP A 113 -8.43 10.74 3.94
CA TRP A 113 -7.04 10.38 3.62
C TRP A 113 -6.94 9.12 2.76
N ASP A 114 -7.70 8.08 3.06
CA ASP A 114 -7.70 6.84 2.27
C ASP A 114 -8.19 7.09 0.83
N TRP A 115 -9.20 7.96 0.66
CA TRP A 115 -9.73 8.34 -0.64
C TRP A 115 -8.74 9.20 -1.44
N LEU A 116 -8.00 10.13 -0.81
CA LEU A 116 -6.97 10.91 -1.51
C LEU A 116 -5.82 10.05 -2.05
N ARG A 117 -5.49 8.94 -1.38
CA ARG A 117 -4.41 8.00 -1.78
C ARG A 117 -4.83 6.95 -2.80
N GLU A 118 -6.12 6.79 -3.05
CA GLU A 118 -6.62 5.71 -3.90
C GLU A 118 -6.19 5.83 -5.38
N PRO A 119 -6.11 7.01 -6.01
CA PRO A 119 -5.66 7.11 -7.39
C PRO A 119 -4.22 6.66 -7.58
N GLN A 120 -3.29 7.07 -6.70
CA GLN A 120 -1.92 6.51 -6.66
C GLN A 120 -1.95 4.99 -6.56
N ARG A 121 -2.70 4.44 -5.58
CA ARG A 121 -2.76 2.99 -5.38
C ARG A 121 -3.29 2.25 -6.61
N ARG A 122 -4.24 2.84 -7.33
CA ARG A 122 -4.74 2.29 -8.61
C ARG A 122 -3.70 2.41 -9.71
N ALA A 123 -3.01 3.54 -9.84
CA ALA A 123 -1.96 3.75 -10.83
C ALA A 123 -0.75 2.84 -10.58
N GLU A 124 -0.35 2.64 -9.33
CA GLU A 124 0.67 1.68 -8.91
C GLU A 124 0.24 0.24 -9.17
N ALA A 125 -1.01 -0.11 -8.86
CA ALA A 125 -1.54 -1.44 -9.15
C ALA A 125 -1.77 -1.70 -10.66
N ALA A 126 -1.96 -0.64 -11.46
CA ALA A 126 -2.16 -0.70 -12.90
C ALA A 126 -0.87 -0.55 -13.71
N ARG A 127 0.22 -0.11 -13.09
CA ARG A 127 1.56 -0.20 -13.68
C ARG A 127 1.89 -1.67 -13.85
N GLU A 128 1.87 -2.14 -15.10
CA GLU A 128 2.57 -3.38 -15.43
C GLU A 128 4.04 -3.20 -15.07
N PRO A 129 4.69 -4.24 -14.51
CA PRO A 129 6.11 -4.19 -14.22
C PRO A 129 6.86 -3.74 -15.47
N ALA A 130 7.88 -2.89 -15.29
CA ALA A 130 8.64 -2.27 -16.38
C ALA A 130 9.31 -3.28 -17.34
N SER A 131 9.29 -4.57 -17.00
CA SER A 131 9.67 -5.72 -17.80
C SER A 131 8.75 -6.90 -17.43
N PRO A 132 8.46 -7.85 -18.35
CA PRO A 132 7.79 -9.10 -17.99
C PRO A 132 8.56 -9.82 -16.88
N TYR A 133 7.85 -10.34 -15.86
CA TYR A 133 8.46 -11.16 -14.83
C TYR A 133 8.98 -12.47 -15.43
N ARG A 134 10.22 -12.82 -15.11
CA ARG A 134 10.88 -14.04 -15.56
C ARG A 134 10.99 -15.05 -14.43
N HIS A 135 11.12 -14.59 -13.19
CA HIS A 135 11.28 -15.47 -12.04
C HIS A 135 10.58 -14.91 -10.79
N ILE A 136 9.47 -15.55 -10.44
CA ILE A 136 8.62 -15.17 -9.32
C ILE A 136 8.94 -16.09 -8.13
N LEU A 137 9.35 -15.52 -7.00
CA LEU A 137 9.53 -16.25 -5.74
C LEU A 137 8.29 -16.08 -4.85
N VAL A 138 7.82 -17.15 -4.22
CA VAL A 138 6.66 -17.13 -3.31
C VAL A 138 7.06 -17.68 -1.96
N GLY A 139 6.93 -16.86 -0.91
CA GLY A 139 7.02 -17.36 0.47
C GLY A 139 5.74 -18.09 0.84
N VAL A 140 5.84 -19.40 1.10
CA VAL A 140 4.69 -20.27 1.36
C VAL A 140 4.58 -20.59 2.85
N GLU A 141 3.35 -20.50 3.34
CA GLU A 141 2.94 -21.04 4.63
C GLU A 141 1.92 -22.15 4.36
N PHE A 142 2.07 -23.32 4.99
CA PHE A 142 1.21 -24.49 4.76
C PHE A 142 -0.12 -24.38 5.53
N THR A 143 -0.79 -23.24 5.39
CA THR A 143 -2.10 -22.96 5.94
C THR A 143 -3.15 -22.91 4.82
N PRO A 144 -4.44 -23.12 5.12
CA PRO A 144 -5.51 -22.96 4.15
C PRO A 144 -5.48 -21.61 3.43
N GLU A 145 -5.18 -20.53 4.16
CA GLU A 145 -5.08 -19.16 3.66
C GLU A 145 -3.85 -18.98 2.76
N GLY A 146 -2.74 -19.63 3.10
CA GLY A 146 -1.49 -19.61 2.33
C GLY A 146 -1.67 -20.05 0.87
N ARG A 147 -2.66 -20.91 0.58
CA ARG A 147 -3.02 -21.30 -0.80
C ARG A 147 -3.38 -20.11 -1.69
N ARG A 148 -3.97 -19.04 -1.13
CA ARG A 148 -4.33 -17.83 -1.90
C ARG A 148 -3.10 -17.11 -2.44
N ILE A 149 -1.99 -17.14 -1.71
CA ILE A 149 -0.72 -16.52 -2.13
C ILE A 149 -0.20 -17.24 -3.38
N VAL A 150 -0.18 -18.57 -3.34
CA VAL A 150 0.27 -19.42 -4.44
C VAL A 150 -0.61 -19.23 -5.68
N GLN A 151 -1.94 -19.23 -5.52
CA GLN A 151 -2.86 -18.99 -6.63
C GLN A 151 -2.66 -17.61 -7.26
N ARG A 152 -2.49 -16.58 -6.43
CA ARG A 152 -2.22 -15.23 -6.92
C ARG A 152 -0.93 -15.17 -7.74
N ALA A 153 0.12 -15.86 -7.30
CA ALA A 153 1.39 -15.90 -8.01
C ALA A 153 1.30 -16.70 -9.33
N LEU A 154 0.52 -17.79 -9.36
CA LEU A 154 0.23 -18.54 -10.59
C LEU A 154 -0.53 -17.69 -11.63
N ASP A 155 -1.51 -16.90 -11.20
CA ASP A 155 -2.24 -15.99 -12.09
C ASP A 155 -1.33 -14.92 -12.70
N ILE A 156 -0.30 -14.49 -11.97
CA ILE A 156 0.72 -13.58 -12.49
C ILE A 156 1.63 -14.33 -13.47
N ARG A 157 2.16 -15.50 -13.09
CA ARG A 157 3.03 -16.33 -13.95
C ARG A 157 2.41 -16.59 -15.31
N ARG A 158 1.12 -16.96 -15.36
CA ARG A 158 0.39 -17.29 -16.61
C ARG A 158 0.32 -16.14 -17.61
N ARG A 159 0.57 -14.89 -17.19
CA ARG A 159 0.59 -13.73 -18.10
C ARG A 159 1.89 -13.61 -18.89
N TYR A 160 2.95 -14.27 -18.43
CA TYR A 160 4.29 -14.12 -18.97
C TYR A 160 4.82 -15.48 -19.44
N GLU A 161 4.95 -15.64 -20.75
CA GLU A 161 5.45 -16.88 -21.35
C GLU A 161 6.87 -17.17 -20.86
N GLY A 162 7.13 -18.42 -20.43
CA GLY A 162 8.43 -18.83 -19.90
C GLY A 162 8.75 -18.35 -18.47
N ALA A 163 7.84 -17.63 -17.80
CA ALA A 163 8.04 -17.24 -16.41
C ALA A 163 8.03 -18.46 -15.48
N ARG A 164 9.05 -18.53 -14.63
CA ARG A 164 9.21 -19.56 -13.59
C ARG A 164 8.62 -19.09 -12.27
N LEU A 165 8.04 -20.02 -11.54
CA LEU A 165 7.52 -19.79 -10.19
C LEU A 165 8.28 -20.69 -9.20
N HIS A 166 8.86 -20.09 -8.18
CA HIS A 166 9.58 -20.83 -7.14
C HIS A 166 8.88 -20.65 -5.81
N LEU A 167 8.47 -21.75 -5.19
CA LEU A 167 7.89 -21.77 -3.86
C LEU A 167 9.02 -21.98 -2.84
N VAL A 168 9.05 -21.19 -1.79
CA VAL A 168 10.00 -21.38 -0.69
C VAL A 168 9.27 -21.42 0.64
N HIS A 169 9.59 -22.43 1.45
CA HIS A 169 9.19 -22.50 2.85
C HIS A 169 10.42 -22.51 3.73
N ALA A 170 10.41 -21.66 4.76
CA ALA A 170 11.48 -21.58 5.74
C ALA A 170 11.07 -22.34 7.00
N VAL A 171 11.93 -23.27 7.43
CA VAL A 171 11.74 -24.03 8.67
C VAL A 171 12.53 -23.35 9.78
N ASP A 172 11.82 -22.63 10.64
CA ASP A 172 12.38 -22.01 11.84
C ASP A 172 12.34 -23.02 12.99
N TYR A 173 13.49 -23.34 13.56
CA TYR A 173 13.59 -24.36 14.59
C TYR A 173 13.42 -23.76 15.99
N PRO A 174 12.55 -24.34 16.84
CA PRO A 174 12.45 -23.91 18.22
C PRO A 174 13.79 -24.13 18.95
N VAL A 175 14.28 -23.07 19.58
CA VAL A 175 15.45 -23.12 20.47
C VAL A 175 14.98 -23.45 21.88
N TYR A 176 15.46 -24.57 22.42
CA TYR A 176 15.24 -24.99 23.80
C TYR A 176 16.44 -24.62 24.66
N VAL A 177 16.29 -24.74 25.97
CA VAL A 177 17.39 -24.64 26.93
C VAL A 177 17.53 -25.98 27.65
N ASP A 178 18.77 -26.45 27.79
CA ASP A 178 19.06 -27.66 28.56
C ASP A 178 19.18 -27.37 30.07
N GLU A 179 19.54 -28.38 30.87
CA GLU A 179 19.72 -28.24 32.32
C GLU A 179 20.85 -27.26 32.71
N ALA A 180 21.79 -26.99 31.79
CA ALA A 180 22.87 -26.03 31.95
C ALA A 180 22.50 -24.62 31.46
N TYR A 181 21.26 -24.41 31.00
CA TYR A 181 20.78 -23.19 30.35
C TYR A 181 21.44 -22.89 28.99
N ASP A 182 22.06 -23.88 28.35
CA ASP A 182 22.63 -23.73 27.03
C ASP A 182 21.53 -23.87 25.95
N PRO A 183 21.54 -23.02 24.91
CA PRO A 183 20.58 -23.10 23.82
C PRO A 183 20.83 -24.36 22.98
N VAL A 184 19.84 -25.23 22.88
CA VAL A 184 19.89 -26.47 22.13
C VAL A 184 18.71 -26.58 21.16
N ILE A 185 18.95 -27.19 20.00
CA ILE A 185 17.92 -27.49 19.00
C ILE A 185 17.94 -29.00 18.78
N PRO A 186 17.02 -29.78 19.37
CA PRO A 186 17.00 -31.24 19.24
C PRO A 186 16.94 -31.66 17.77
N MET A 187 17.87 -32.51 17.33
CA MET A 187 17.97 -32.94 15.93
C MET A 187 16.72 -33.65 15.45
N GLU A 188 16.10 -34.48 16.30
CA GLU A 188 14.88 -35.20 15.97
C GLU A 188 13.74 -34.24 15.60
N ILE A 189 13.61 -33.12 16.33
CA ILE A 189 12.60 -32.09 16.05
C ILE A 189 12.89 -31.39 14.73
N GLN A 190 14.17 -31.12 14.43
CA GLN A 190 14.57 -30.50 13.16
C GLN A 190 14.20 -31.40 11.96
N ASP A 191 14.52 -32.69 12.06
CA ASP A 191 14.24 -33.68 11.03
C ASP A 191 12.74 -33.89 10.84
N GLU A 192 11.97 -33.96 11.93
CA GLU A 192 10.51 -34.08 11.89
C GLU A 192 9.86 -32.87 11.20
N LEU A 193 10.20 -31.65 11.61
CA LEU A 193 9.66 -30.42 11.03
C LEU A 193 10.02 -30.29 9.55
N THR A 194 11.29 -30.54 9.21
CA THR A 194 11.77 -30.47 7.81
C THR A 194 11.11 -31.54 6.95
N THR A 195 10.96 -32.76 7.47
CA THR A 195 10.31 -33.86 6.75
C THR A 195 8.84 -33.56 6.51
N ALA A 196 8.12 -33.05 7.51
CA ALA A 196 6.73 -32.65 7.37
C ALA A 196 6.57 -31.53 6.33
N ALA A 197 7.39 -30.47 6.42
CA ALA A 197 7.39 -29.37 5.47
C ALA A 197 7.69 -29.82 4.03
N ARG A 198 8.65 -30.74 3.83
CA ARG A 198 8.96 -31.32 2.50
C ARG A 198 7.78 -32.10 1.93
N ARG A 199 7.11 -32.92 2.74
CA ARG A 199 5.90 -33.64 2.30
C ARG A 199 4.80 -32.66 1.85
N HIS A 200 4.57 -31.59 2.62
CA HIS A 200 3.59 -30.56 2.25
C HIS A 200 3.97 -29.83 0.95
N MET A 201 5.25 -29.53 0.74
CA MET A 201 5.73 -28.96 -0.52
C MET A 201 5.51 -29.93 -1.70
N ASP A 202 5.88 -31.19 -1.54
CA ASP A 202 5.73 -32.22 -2.58
C ASP A 202 4.24 -32.42 -2.96
N ASP A 203 3.36 -32.44 -1.96
CA ASP A 203 1.92 -32.55 -2.19
C ASP A 203 1.37 -31.33 -2.93
N LEU A 204 1.81 -30.12 -2.55
CA LEU A 204 1.43 -28.88 -3.23
C LEU A 204 1.91 -28.87 -4.69
N LEU A 205 3.18 -29.20 -4.96
CA LEU A 205 3.70 -29.27 -6.33
C LEU A 205 2.95 -30.28 -7.19
N ARG A 206 2.57 -31.43 -6.61
CA ARG A 206 1.78 -32.47 -7.28
C ARG A 206 0.34 -32.03 -7.55
N GLU A 207 -0.25 -31.20 -6.69
CA GLU A 207 -1.57 -30.59 -6.89
C GLU A 207 -1.53 -29.58 -8.05
N LEU A 208 -0.46 -28.77 -8.14
CA LEU A 208 -0.32 -27.72 -9.15
C LEU A 208 -0.06 -28.25 -10.57
N LYS A 209 0.68 -29.35 -10.71
CA LYS A 209 0.97 -30.02 -12.01
C LYS A 209 1.51 -29.07 -13.09
N ASP A 210 2.42 -28.16 -12.74
CA ASP A 210 3.04 -27.21 -13.65
C ASP A 210 4.57 -27.34 -13.56
N GLU A 211 5.22 -27.71 -14.67
CA GLU A 211 6.68 -27.94 -14.74
C GLU A 211 7.50 -26.65 -14.55
N GLN A 212 6.86 -25.49 -14.69
CA GLN A 212 7.46 -24.18 -14.43
C GLN A 212 7.41 -23.81 -12.95
N VAL A 213 6.86 -24.68 -12.10
CA VAL A 213 6.77 -24.48 -10.65
C VAL A 213 7.75 -25.40 -9.93
N GLN A 214 8.66 -24.81 -9.17
CA GLN A 214 9.61 -25.51 -8.31
C GLN A 214 9.37 -25.15 -6.84
N GLY A 215 9.88 -25.96 -5.92
CA GLY A 215 9.66 -25.75 -4.49
C GLY A 215 10.85 -26.20 -3.65
N ASP A 216 11.28 -25.33 -2.73
CA ASP A 216 12.34 -25.62 -1.76
C ASP A 216 11.85 -25.45 -0.32
N VAL A 217 12.36 -26.32 0.55
CA VAL A 217 12.23 -26.23 2.01
C VAL A 217 13.61 -26.03 2.60
N LEU A 218 13.83 -24.88 3.23
CA LEU A 218 15.14 -24.46 3.72
C LEU A 218 15.10 -24.14 5.22
N PRO A 219 16.12 -24.55 5.99
CA PRO A 219 16.22 -24.17 7.39
C PRO A 219 16.53 -22.68 7.55
N GLY A 220 15.96 -22.06 8.57
CA GLY A 220 16.30 -20.71 9.01
C GLY A 220 15.08 -19.77 9.12
N VAL A 221 15.36 -18.53 9.53
CA VAL A 221 14.32 -17.51 9.72
C VAL A 221 13.71 -17.08 8.38
N PRO A 222 12.37 -16.98 8.25
CA PRO A 222 11.70 -16.73 6.98
C PRO A 222 12.24 -15.54 6.17
N ARG A 223 12.45 -14.39 6.82
CA ARG A 223 13.00 -13.20 6.17
C ARG A 223 14.34 -13.47 5.48
N GLY A 224 15.25 -14.17 6.17
CA GLY A 224 16.59 -14.45 5.66
C GLY A 224 16.55 -15.40 4.47
N VAL A 225 15.80 -16.49 4.62
CA VAL A 225 15.60 -17.50 3.57
C VAL A 225 14.98 -16.89 2.30
N ILE A 226 13.94 -16.06 2.43
CA ILE A 226 13.27 -15.44 1.29
C ILE A 226 14.22 -14.50 0.55
N LEU A 227 14.94 -13.62 1.26
CA LEU A 227 15.86 -12.67 0.63
C LEU A 227 17.05 -13.38 -0.03
N SER A 228 17.62 -14.40 0.62
CA SER A 228 18.74 -15.15 0.04
C SER A 228 18.30 -15.95 -1.19
N GLN A 229 17.11 -16.56 -1.16
CA GLN A 229 16.58 -17.26 -2.32
C GLN A 229 16.25 -16.31 -3.47
N ALA A 230 15.70 -15.13 -3.18
CA ALA A 230 15.42 -14.14 -4.21
C ALA A 230 16.69 -13.72 -4.95
N GLU A 231 17.79 -13.50 -4.22
CA GLU A 231 19.09 -13.19 -4.81
C GLU A 231 19.68 -14.38 -5.57
N ALA A 232 19.67 -15.58 -4.99
CA ALA A 232 20.23 -16.78 -5.62
C ALA A 232 19.52 -17.17 -6.92
N LEU A 233 18.22 -16.89 -7.01
CA LEU A 233 17.38 -17.24 -8.14
C LEU A 233 17.27 -16.13 -9.19
N ASP A 234 17.84 -14.94 -8.93
CA ASP A 234 17.61 -13.71 -9.71
C ASP A 234 16.09 -13.44 -9.86
N ALA A 235 15.37 -13.53 -8.74
CA ALA A 235 13.93 -13.30 -8.72
C ALA A 235 13.62 -11.82 -8.99
N ASP A 236 12.67 -11.56 -9.89
CA ASP A 236 12.22 -10.21 -10.24
C ASP A 236 10.88 -9.83 -9.57
N LEU A 237 10.23 -10.80 -8.91
CA LEU A 237 9.08 -10.58 -8.03
C LEU A 237 9.13 -11.51 -6.83
N ILE A 238 8.87 -10.96 -5.63
CA ILE A 238 8.59 -11.74 -4.41
C ILE A 238 7.11 -11.59 -4.05
N VAL A 239 6.41 -12.71 -3.83
CA VAL A 239 5.01 -12.75 -3.39
C VAL A 239 4.91 -13.31 -1.98
N LEU A 240 4.28 -12.56 -1.07
CA LEU A 240 4.14 -12.92 0.35
C LEU A 240 2.71 -12.70 0.86
N GLY A 241 2.34 -13.44 1.91
CA GLY A 241 1.13 -13.17 2.67
C GLY A 241 1.28 -11.95 3.60
N LYS A 242 0.19 -11.21 3.77
CA LYS A 242 0.04 -10.22 4.85
C LYS A 242 -1.05 -10.70 5.81
N HIS A 243 -0.64 -11.15 6.99
CA HIS A 243 -1.51 -11.44 8.13
C HIS A 243 -2.00 -10.14 8.79
N SER A 244 -3.26 -10.12 9.24
CA SER A 244 -3.85 -8.99 9.96
C SER A 244 -4.00 -9.35 11.44
N HIS A 245 -2.96 -9.14 12.26
CA HIS A 245 -3.06 -9.43 13.70
C HIS A 245 -3.58 -8.20 14.48
N GLY A 246 -4.79 -8.31 15.05
CA GLY A 246 -5.31 -7.41 16.09
C GLY A 246 -6.62 -6.67 15.76
N PRO A 247 -7.32 -6.12 16.77
CA PRO A 247 -8.63 -5.45 16.63
C PRO A 247 -8.63 -4.14 15.82
N LEU A 248 -7.47 -3.74 15.27
CA LEU A 248 -7.30 -2.57 14.38
C LEU A 248 -6.72 -2.92 12.99
N GLY A 249 -6.63 -4.21 12.64
CA GLY A 249 -6.63 -4.72 11.25
C GLY A 249 -5.59 -4.20 10.24
N ARG A 250 -4.47 -3.57 10.63
CA ARG A 250 -3.61 -2.85 9.65
C ARG A 250 -2.12 -3.17 9.64
N LEU A 251 -1.57 -3.92 10.60
CA LEU A 251 -0.12 -4.16 10.64
C LEU A 251 0.34 -5.23 9.64
N LEU A 252 1.42 -4.96 8.91
CA LEU A 252 2.13 -5.96 8.10
C LEU A 252 2.89 -6.91 9.05
N GLY A 253 2.85 -8.21 8.78
CA GLY A 253 3.65 -9.20 9.51
C GLY A 253 5.14 -8.86 9.47
N SER A 254 5.90 -9.31 10.48
CA SER A 254 7.33 -9.02 10.63
C SER A 254 8.16 -9.51 9.41
N THR A 255 7.82 -10.68 8.86
CA THR A 255 8.45 -11.22 7.65
C THR A 255 8.19 -10.34 6.43
N ALA A 256 6.92 -10.00 6.15
CA ALA A 256 6.56 -9.16 5.01
C ALA A 256 7.22 -7.77 5.11
N THR A 257 7.16 -7.14 6.28
CA THR A 257 7.84 -5.86 6.55
C THR A 257 9.35 -5.97 6.33
N GLY A 258 9.96 -7.04 6.84
CA GLY A 258 11.39 -7.29 6.68
C GLY A 258 11.81 -7.46 5.22
N VAL A 259 11.01 -8.16 4.42
CA VAL A 259 11.30 -8.37 2.99
C VAL A 259 11.09 -7.10 2.19
N ILE A 260 9.98 -6.37 2.38
CA ILE A 260 9.71 -5.10 1.69
C ILE A 260 10.87 -4.12 1.85
N ASN A 261 11.44 -4.04 3.05
CA ASN A 261 12.50 -3.07 3.34
C ASN A 261 13.89 -3.45 2.77
N HIS A 262 14.10 -4.69 2.32
CA HIS A 262 15.44 -5.20 1.94
C HIS A 262 15.48 -5.93 0.59
N ALA A 263 14.34 -6.24 -0.02
CA ALA A 263 14.29 -6.86 -1.33
C ALA A 263 14.91 -5.93 -2.39
N ARG A 264 15.64 -6.53 -3.34
CA ARG A 264 16.20 -5.83 -4.50
C ARG A 264 15.27 -5.84 -5.72
N CYS A 265 14.17 -6.59 -5.64
CA CYS A 265 13.16 -6.73 -6.68
C CYS A 265 11.79 -6.26 -6.17
N GLU A 266 10.78 -6.30 -7.04
CA GLU A 266 9.41 -5.95 -6.64
C GLU A 266 8.87 -6.94 -5.59
N VAL A 267 8.03 -6.43 -4.70
CA VAL A 267 7.40 -7.21 -3.63
C VAL A 267 5.89 -7.02 -3.68
N LEU A 268 5.14 -8.11 -3.85
CA LEU A 268 3.70 -8.14 -3.79
C LEU A 268 3.22 -8.80 -2.49
N THR A 269 2.42 -8.08 -1.71
CA THR A 269 1.75 -8.65 -0.54
C THR A 269 0.30 -9.01 -0.83
N VAL A 270 -0.10 -10.22 -0.48
CA VAL A 270 -1.47 -10.74 -0.64
C VAL A 270 -2.17 -10.72 0.73
N PRO A 271 -3.29 -10.00 0.88
CA PRO A 271 -4.06 -10.00 2.13
C PRO A 271 -4.60 -11.39 2.45
N LEU A 272 -4.30 -11.88 3.65
CA LEU A 272 -4.90 -13.09 4.22
C LEU A 272 -6.02 -12.65 5.17
N THR A 273 -7.24 -12.62 4.67
CA THR A 273 -8.45 -12.45 5.50
C THR A 273 -8.90 -13.82 5.97
N GLU A 274 -9.14 -13.98 7.27
CA GLU A 274 -9.85 -15.16 7.79
C GLU A 274 -11.20 -15.26 7.08
N ALA A 275 -11.55 -16.45 6.58
CA ALA A 275 -12.90 -16.69 6.11
C ALA A 275 -13.84 -16.60 7.32
N SER A 276 -14.75 -15.63 7.28
CA SER A 276 -15.84 -15.47 8.26
C SER A 276 -16.85 -16.60 8.17
#